data_AF-A0A6A3V3W1-F1
#
_entry.id   AF-A0A6A3V3W1-F1
#
_cell.length_a   1.000
_cell.length_b   1.000
_cell.length_c   1.000
_cell.angle_alpha   90.00
_cell.angle_beta   90.00
_cell.angle_gamma   90.00
#
_symmetry.space_group_name_H-M   'P 1'
#
loop_
_entity.id
_entity.type
_entity.pdbx_description
1 polymer ?
#
loop_
_entity_poly.entity_id
_entity_poly.type
_entity_poly.pdbx_seq_one_letter_code
_entity_poly.pdbx_strand_id
1 'polypeptide(L)'
;MCLVSDNANAVRTMVASVFDGVITVKQDPFHLIDRVSAKLVSKPKQKWLKKELRSALYDVDRQLRPPDEMEIEFKKVVESVDLSDVSCTEASWTGCWKYNAKLIREGDLHVPNNDYRE
;
A
#
# COMPACT_ATOMS: atom_id res chain seq x y z
N MET A 1 -16.19 11.92 -5.88
CA MET A 1 -16.01 10.70 -6.72
C MET A 1 -14.56 10.27 -6.61
N CYS A 2 -14.28 8.97 -6.57
CA CYS A 2 -12.93 8.43 -6.36
C CYS A 2 -12.55 7.52 -7.52
N LEU A 3 -11.31 7.66 -8.01
CA LEU A 3 -10.68 6.75 -8.95
C LEU A 3 -9.57 5.98 -8.23
N VAL A 4 -9.60 4.65 -8.29
CA VAL A 4 -8.54 3.80 -7.74
C VAL A 4 -7.60 3.38 -8.87
N SER A 5 -6.29 3.48 -8.64
CA SER A 5 -5.26 3.13 -9.61
C SER A 5 -4.14 2.33 -8.97
N ASP A 6 -3.58 1.40 -9.74
CA ASP A 6 -2.34 0.68 -9.43
C ASP A 6 -1.11 1.61 -9.29
N ASN A 7 -1.12 2.76 -9.98
CA ASN A 7 -0.13 3.82 -9.87
C ASN A 7 -0.79 5.21 -9.79
N ALA A 8 -1.35 5.52 -8.62
CA ALA A 8 -2.05 6.76 -8.37
C ALA A 8 -1.24 8.01 -8.75
N ASN A 9 0.07 8.00 -8.51
CA ASN A 9 0.93 9.16 -8.80
C ASN A 9 1.10 9.43 -10.30
N ALA A 10 1.14 8.38 -11.13
CA ALA A 10 1.27 8.55 -12.57
C ALA A 10 0.03 9.20 -13.20
N VAL A 11 -1.15 8.95 -12.63
CA VAL A 11 -2.43 9.39 -13.21
C VAL A 11 -3.01 10.64 -12.55
N ARG A 12 -2.55 11.02 -11.34
CA ARG A 12 -3.15 12.11 -10.54
C ARG A 12 -3.23 13.43 -11.29
N THR A 13 -2.15 13.85 -11.95
CA THR A 13 -2.11 15.12 -12.70
C THR A 13 -3.05 15.10 -13.89
N MET A 14 -3.08 13.99 -14.64
CA MET A 14 -3.97 13.82 -15.79
C MET A 14 -5.44 13.87 -15.36
N VAL A 15 -5.81 13.11 -14.32
CA VAL A 15 -7.18 13.08 -13.80
C VAL A 15 -7.60 14.45 -13.27
N ALA A 16 -6.72 15.13 -12.52
CA ALA A 16 -7.01 16.48 -12.04
C ALA A 16 -7.28 17.45 -13.20
N SER A 17 -6.51 17.36 -14.30
CA SER A 17 -6.68 18.22 -15.47
C SER A 17 -7.94 17.92 -16.30
N VAL A 18 -8.35 16.66 -16.41
CA VAL A 18 -9.51 16.26 -17.24
C VAL A 18 -10.83 16.49 -16.50
N PHE A 19 -10.82 16.35 -15.18
CA PHE A 19 -12.02 16.41 -14.34
C PHE A 19 -12.03 17.63 -13.42
N ASP A 20 -11.26 18.67 -13.72
CA ASP A 20 -11.17 19.93 -12.96
C ASP A 20 -11.01 19.72 -11.44
N GLY A 21 -10.21 18.72 -11.04
CA GLY A 21 -9.95 18.39 -9.65
C GLY A 21 -11.11 17.74 -8.88
N VAL A 22 -12.25 17.46 -9.52
CA VAL A 22 -13.45 16.89 -8.87
C VAL A 22 -13.26 15.42 -8.47
N ILE A 23 -12.37 14.70 -9.14
CA ILE A 23 -12.05 13.29 -8.86
C ILE A 23 -10.78 13.19 -8.01
N THR A 24 -10.89 12.55 -6.86
CA THR A 24 -9.72 12.15 -6.07
C THR A 24 -9.17 10.83 -6.61
N VAL A 25 -7.84 10.75 -6.76
CA VAL A 25 -7.15 9.51 -7.11
C VAL A 25 -6.62 8.85 -5.85
N LYS A 26 -6.88 7.54 -5.68
CA LYS A 26 -6.41 6.71 -4.58
C LYS A 26 -5.56 5.55 -5.11
N GLN A 27 -4.61 5.12 -4.31
CA GLN A 27 -3.74 3.99 -4.59
C GLN A 27 -4.48 2.69 -4.26
N ASP A 28 -4.42 1.73 -5.18
CA ASP A 28 -4.90 0.38 -4.94
C ASP A 28 -4.05 -0.33 -3.87
N PRO A 29 -4.65 -0.77 -2.74
CA PRO A 29 -3.95 -1.53 -1.70
C PRO A 29 -3.33 -2.83 -2.20
N PHE A 30 -3.97 -3.54 -3.13
CA PHE A 30 -3.45 -4.81 -3.67
C PHE A 30 -2.13 -4.60 -4.39
N HIS A 31 -2.06 -3.57 -5.25
CA HIS A 31 -0.85 -3.23 -5.98
C HIS A 31 0.26 -2.69 -5.07
N LEU A 32 -0.09 -2.06 -3.94
CA LEU A 32 0.90 -1.70 -2.91
C LEU A 32 1.50 -2.97 -2.28
N ILE A 33 0.65 -3.90 -1.84
CA ILE A 33 1.07 -5.18 -1.24
C ILE A 33 2.01 -5.94 -2.18
N ASP A 34 1.64 -6.03 -3.45
CA ASP A 34 2.42 -6.73 -4.47
C ASP A 34 3.78 -6.07 -4.70
N ARG A 35 3.82 -4.74 -4.78
CA ARG A 35 5.05 -3.97 -4.98
C ARG A 35 6.03 -4.11 -3.82
N VAL A 36 5.53 -4.01 -2.58
CA VAL A 36 6.38 -4.15 -1.38
C VAL A 36 6.87 -5.59 -1.27
N SER A 37 5.98 -6.57 -1.45
CA SER A 37 6.33 -7.99 -1.32
C SER A 37 7.31 -8.47 -2.38
N ALA A 38 7.25 -7.94 -3.61
CA ALA A 38 8.17 -8.30 -4.69
C ALA A 38 9.65 -7.98 -4.39
N LYS A 39 9.94 -7.18 -3.35
CA LYS A 39 11.31 -6.87 -2.90
C LYS A 39 11.95 -7.97 -2.05
N LEU A 40 11.24 -9.06 -1.75
CA LEU A 40 11.84 -10.21 -1.08
C LEU A 40 12.42 -11.21 -2.09
N VAL A 41 13.53 -11.85 -1.72
CA VAL A 41 14.29 -12.78 -2.58
C VAL A 41 13.48 -14.02 -2.93
N SER A 42 12.75 -14.60 -1.96
CA SER A 42 12.13 -15.92 -2.12
C SER A 42 10.61 -15.86 -2.18
N LYS A 43 10.01 -16.64 -3.10
CA LYS A 43 8.54 -16.75 -3.24
C LYS A 43 7.81 -17.08 -1.94
N PRO A 44 8.30 -17.98 -1.06
CA PRO A 44 7.67 -18.22 0.23
C PRO A 44 7.61 -16.97 1.12
N LYS A 45 8.70 -16.20 1.18
CA LYS A 45 8.74 -14.96 1.97
C LYS A 45 7.88 -13.87 1.34
N GLN A 46 7.86 -13.75 0.01
CA GLN A 46 6.91 -12.88 -0.68
C GLN A 46 5.47 -13.22 -0.32
N LYS A 47 5.08 -14.51 -0.34
CA LYS A 47 3.73 -14.96 0.01
C LYS A 47 3.38 -14.66 1.47
N TRP A 48 4.34 -14.88 2.39
CA TRP A 48 4.18 -14.52 3.79
C TRP A 48 3.96 -13.01 3.96
N LEU A 49 4.81 -12.17 3.36
CA LEU A 49 4.69 -10.72 3.48
C LEU A 49 3.39 -10.20 2.87
N LYS A 50 2.92 -10.76 1.75
CA LYS A 50 1.60 -10.42 1.19
C LYS A 50 0.47 -10.66 2.20
N LYS A 51 0.53 -11.78 2.92
CA LYS A 51 -0.46 -12.13 3.96
C LYS A 51 -0.39 -11.15 5.13
N GLU A 52 0.81 -10.89 5.66
CA GLU A 52 0.99 -9.98 6.80
C GLU A 52 0.55 -8.55 6.45
N LEU A 53 0.91 -8.06 5.25
CA LEU A 53 0.47 -6.75 4.79
C LEU A 53 -1.06 -6.69 4.58
N ARG A 54 -1.69 -7.76 4.04
CA ARG A 54 -3.16 -7.80 3.96
C ARG A 54 -3.78 -7.71 5.36
N SER A 55 -3.25 -8.44 6.33
CA SER A 55 -3.69 -8.34 7.74
C SER A 55 -3.36 -6.98 8.39
N ALA A 56 -2.38 -6.24 7.87
CA ALA A 56 -2.00 -4.91 8.33
C ALA A 56 -2.90 -3.79 7.76
N LEU A 57 -3.39 -3.96 6.53
CA LEU A 57 -4.21 -2.95 5.87
C LEU A 57 -5.71 -3.10 6.16
N TYR A 58 -6.18 -4.32 6.40
CA TYR A 58 -7.60 -4.62 6.60
C TYR A 58 -7.89 -5.03 8.05
N ASP A 59 -9.06 -4.62 8.56
CA ASP A 59 -9.57 -5.04 9.86
C ASP A 59 -10.27 -6.41 9.80
N VAL A 60 -10.83 -6.84 10.93
CA VAL A 60 -11.53 -8.13 11.07
C VAL A 60 -12.78 -8.24 10.20
N ASP A 61 -13.38 -7.11 9.86
CA ASP A 61 -14.57 -6.99 9.00
C ASP A 61 -14.19 -6.85 7.51
N ARG A 62 -12.90 -7.01 7.19
CA ARG A 62 -12.31 -6.85 5.86
C ARG A 62 -12.46 -5.43 5.29
N GLN A 63 -12.65 -4.44 6.15
CA GLN A 63 -12.63 -3.04 5.77
C GLN A 63 -11.20 -2.49 5.87
N LEU A 64 -10.89 -1.45 5.10
CA LEU A 64 -9.61 -0.78 5.24
C LEU A 64 -9.54 -0.06 6.58
N ARG A 65 -8.45 -0.29 7.31
CA ARG A 65 -8.20 0.42 8.57
C ARG A 65 -8.16 1.95 8.36
N PRO A 66 -8.43 2.73 9.42
CA PRO A 66 -8.15 4.16 9.41
C PRO A 66 -6.67 4.43 9.09
N PRO A 67 -6.33 5.52 8.39
CA PRO A 67 -4.95 5.85 7.99
C PRO A 67 -3.90 5.74 9.11
N ASP A 68 -4.21 6.27 10.29
CA ASP A 68 -3.28 6.28 11.43
C ASP A 68 -2.98 4.87 11.96
N GLU A 69 -4.02 4.03 12.11
CA GLU A 69 -3.88 2.64 12.53
C GLU A 69 -3.19 1.79 11.45
N MET A 70 -3.58 2.00 10.19
CA MET A 70 -3.02 1.31 9.03
C MET A 70 -1.52 1.56 8.90
N GLU A 71 -1.06 2.81 9.11
CA GLU A 71 0.37 3.14 9.05
C GLU A 71 1.16 2.39 10.13
N ILE A 72 0.63 2.35 11.37
CA ILE A 72 1.27 1.68 12.51
C ILE A 72 1.44 0.19 12.21
N GLU A 73 0.37 -0.49 11.79
CA GLU A 73 0.39 -1.93 11.52
C GLU A 73 1.24 -2.25 10.28
N PHE A 74 1.19 -1.41 9.25
CA PHE A 74 2.07 -1.54 8.08
C PHE A 74 3.54 -1.47 8.47
N LYS A 75 3.93 -0.48 9.29
CA LYS A 75 5.31 -0.32 9.77
C LYS A 75 5.80 -1.53 10.55
N LYS A 76 4.99 -2.04 11.50
CA LYS A 76 5.34 -3.24 12.27
C LYS A 76 5.69 -4.42 11.37
N VAL A 77 4.90 -4.64 10.29
CA VAL A 77 5.14 -5.73 9.35
C VAL A 77 6.44 -5.52 8.57
N VAL A 78 6.65 -4.35 7.94
CA VAL A 78 7.85 -4.12 7.12
C VAL A 78 9.14 -4.04 7.95
N GLU A 79 9.06 -3.61 9.20
CA GLU A 79 10.19 -3.58 10.14
C GLU A 79 10.54 -4.99 10.68
N SER A 80 9.62 -5.95 10.59
CA SER A 80 9.88 -7.35 10.97
C SER A 80 10.62 -8.17 9.91
N VAL A 81 10.81 -7.61 8.71
CA VAL A 81 11.52 -8.26 7.60
C VAL A 81 13.02 -8.25 7.85
N ASP A 82 13.66 -9.42 7.80
CA ASP A 82 15.11 -9.52 7.83
C ASP A 82 15.73 -8.94 6.53
N LEU A 83 16.72 -8.07 6.67
CA LEU A 83 17.42 -7.48 5.52
C LEU A 83 18.14 -8.53 4.66
N SER A 84 18.50 -9.70 5.21
CA SER A 84 19.04 -10.80 4.41
C SER A 84 18.04 -11.35 3.39
N ASP A 85 16.75 -11.08 3.58
CA ASP A 85 15.67 -11.57 2.73
C ASP A 85 15.26 -10.61 1.62
N VAL A 86 15.87 -9.43 1.60
CA VAL A 86 15.57 -8.36 0.65
C VAL A 86 16.44 -8.52 -0.60
N SER A 87 15.83 -8.47 -1.78
CA SER A 87 16.49 -8.64 -3.08
C SER A 87 17.14 -7.37 -3.63
N CYS A 88 16.93 -6.24 -2.95
CA CYS A 88 17.43 -4.92 -3.31
C CYS A 88 18.31 -4.34 -2.20
N THR A 89 18.91 -3.18 -2.44
CA THR A 89 19.70 -2.50 -1.41
C THR A 89 18.83 -2.11 -0.21
N GLU A 90 19.42 -2.05 0.98
CA GLU A 90 18.73 -1.57 2.18
C GLU A 90 18.11 -0.19 1.96
N ALA A 91 18.81 0.72 1.27
CA ALA A 91 18.27 2.03 0.92
C ALA A 91 17.02 1.94 0.02
N SER A 92 17.00 1.01 -0.94
CA SER A 92 15.84 0.78 -1.84
C SER A 92 14.66 0.13 -1.11
N TRP A 93 14.92 -0.71 -0.12
CA TRP A 93 13.90 -1.27 0.76
C TRP A 93 13.31 -0.21 1.67
N THR A 94 14.17 0.47 2.43
CA THR A 94 13.80 1.51 3.38
C THR A 94 13.11 2.69 2.73
N GLY A 95 13.61 3.15 1.58
CA GLY A 95 12.95 4.19 0.80
C GLY A 95 11.56 3.77 0.33
N CYS A 96 11.40 2.51 -0.09
CA CYS A 96 10.11 2.01 -0.57
C CYS A 96 9.06 1.96 0.53
N TRP A 97 9.33 1.31 1.66
CA TRP A 97 8.30 1.19 2.69
C TRP A 97 8.03 2.53 3.40
N LYS A 98 9.04 3.41 3.58
CA LYS A 98 8.82 4.76 4.14
C LYS A 98 7.93 5.61 3.24
N TYR A 99 8.14 5.54 1.93
CA TYR A 99 7.30 6.22 0.96
C TYR A 99 5.84 5.74 1.04
N ASN A 100 5.63 4.42 1.07
CA ASN A 100 4.30 3.84 1.19
C ASN A 100 3.61 4.15 2.52
N ALA A 101 4.34 4.14 3.64
CA ALA A 101 3.82 4.55 4.95
C ALA A 101 3.34 6.00 4.95
N LYS A 102 4.09 6.91 4.30
CA LYS A 102 3.67 8.30 4.13
C LYS A 102 2.33 8.40 3.38
N LEU A 103 2.19 7.67 2.27
CA LEU A 103 0.95 7.65 1.48
C LEU A 103 -0.23 7.09 2.29
N ILE A 104 -0.01 6.01 3.04
CA ILE A 104 -1.02 5.44 3.93
C ILE A 104 -1.54 6.49 4.92
N ARG A 105 -0.62 7.16 5.62
CA ARG A 105 -0.95 8.21 6.60
C ARG A 105 -1.69 9.40 5.98
N GLU A 106 -1.37 9.76 4.74
CA GLU A 106 -2.06 10.81 3.98
C GLU A 106 -3.46 10.36 3.48
N GLY A 107 -3.87 9.13 3.81
CA GLY A 107 -5.15 8.54 3.43
C GLY A 107 -5.21 8.15 1.96
N ASP A 108 -4.07 7.99 1.29
CA ASP A 108 -3.99 7.76 -0.14
C ASP A 108 -4.50 6.37 -0.56
N LEU A 109 -4.57 5.44 0.40
CA LEU A 109 -5.17 4.11 0.23
C LEU A 109 -6.62 4.01 0.73
N HIS A 110 -7.06 4.95 1.57
CA HIS A 110 -8.34 4.83 2.26
C HIS A 110 -9.50 5.30 1.37
N VAL A 111 -10.49 4.42 1.18
CA VAL A 111 -11.74 4.69 0.46
C VAL A 111 -12.90 4.37 1.42
N PRO A 112 -13.80 5.32 1.73
CA PRO A 112 -14.86 5.14 2.74
C PRO A 112 -15.85 4.01 2.45
N ASN A 113 -16.01 3.63 1.19
CA ASN A 113 -16.80 2.48 0.75
C ASN A 113 -15.88 1.58 -0.08
N ASN A 114 -15.27 0.57 0.54
CA ASN A 114 -14.36 -0.36 -0.13
C ASN A 114 -14.76 -1.81 0.07
N ASP A 115 -16.03 -2.13 -0.21
CA ASP A 115 -16.52 -3.51 -0.25
C ASP A 115 -15.77 -4.29 -1.33
N TYR A 116 -14.68 -4.94 -0.94
CA TYR A 116 -13.97 -5.90 -1.78
C TYR A 116 -14.70 -7.23 -1.74
N ARG A 117 -15.34 -7.61 -2.86
CA ARG A 117 -15.90 -8.95 -3.08
C ARG A 117 -14.93 -9.74 -3.97
N GLU A 118 -14.42 -10.85 -3.45
CA GLU A 118 -13.65 -11.85 -4.21
C GLU A 118 -14.53 -12.59 -5.23
#